data_AF-A0A919FDB4-F1
#
_entry.id   AF-A0A919FDB4-F1
#
_cell.length_a   1.000
_cell.length_b   1.000
_cell.length_c   1.000
_cell.angle_alpha   90.00
_cell.angle_beta   90.00
_cell.angle_gamma   90.00
#
_symmetry.space_group_name_H-M   'P 1'
#
loop_
_entity.id
_entity.type
_entity.pdbx_description
1 polymer ?
#
loop_
_entity_poly.entity_id
_entity_poly.type
_entity_poly.pdbx_seq_one_letter_code
_entity_poly.pdbx_strand_id
1 'polypeptide(L)'
;MAARVPKVRRYGMRSGRGMNLWGIPLIVLALAGCDQVLSQERTVCVTGYNEYERKIHEFWLDSEGKSGCFGNPPGREKEQLFGGGGKFSCGCTVTPGKKVSLQWEMVQTWDEYEKGAEPERHSTWVTIPEPESSNSRYLRVYFMKDGSTPLQWVDDMGAPELPPSSKGERK
;
A
#
# COMPACT_ATOMS: atom_id res chain seq x y z
N MET A 1 34.60 84.41 61.86
CA MET A 1 36.07 84.49 61.90
C MET A 1 36.68 83.24 61.25
N ALA A 2 37.73 83.43 60.46
CA ALA A 2 38.81 82.48 60.11
C ALA A 2 38.53 81.19 59.27
N ALA A 3 38.65 81.37 57.94
CA ALA A 3 39.53 80.68 56.97
C ALA A 3 39.72 79.14 56.89
N ARG A 4 39.31 78.63 55.71
CA ARG A 4 39.95 77.71 54.72
C ARG A 4 40.45 76.31 55.12
N VAL A 5 39.62 75.32 54.75
CA VAL A 5 39.84 74.09 53.91
C VAL A 5 41.27 73.54 53.76
N PRO A 6 41.40 72.19 53.83
CA PRO A 6 42.13 71.48 52.77
C PRO A 6 41.39 70.29 52.13
N LYS A 7 41.89 69.98 50.92
CA LYS A 7 41.46 69.04 49.88
C LYS A 7 41.14 67.61 50.35
N VAL A 8 40.07 67.05 49.78
CA VAL A 8 39.81 65.61 49.71
C VAL A 8 40.51 65.02 48.48
N ARG A 9 41.31 63.97 48.68
CA ARG A 9 42.00 63.20 47.62
C ARG A 9 41.23 61.88 47.39
N ARG A 10 40.93 61.58 46.12
CA ARG A 10 40.19 60.40 45.64
C ARG A 10 40.93 59.08 45.89
N TYR A 11 40.18 58.03 46.24
CA TYR A 11 40.37 56.61 45.89
C TYR A 11 39.00 55.93 46.13
N GLY A 12 38.43 55.04 45.34
CA GLY A 12 38.79 54.39 44.09
C GLY A 12 37.54 53.63 43.61
N MET A 13 37.40 53.45 42.30
CA MET A 13 36.36 52.62 41.69
C MET A 13 36.58 51.15 42.01
N ARG A 14 35.51 50.42 42.35
CA ARG A 14 35.35 49.02 41.93
C ARG A 14 33.88 48.73 41.64
N SER A 15 33.57 48.74 40.35
CA SER A 15 32.30 48.28 39.78
C SER A 15 32.30 46.75 39.78
N GLY A 16 31.40 46.13 40.54
CA GLY A 16 31.10 44.71 40.46
C GLY A 16 29.79 44.51 39.70
N ARG A 17 29.87 44.17 38.42
CA ARG A 17 28.80 43.50 37.66
C ARG A 17 29.42 42.31 36.95
N GLY A 18 29.02 41.12 37.37
CA GLY A 18 29.40 39.85 36.74
C GLY A 18 28.29 38.86 37.02
N MET A 19 27.22 38.94 36.23
CA MET A 19 26.09 38.03 36.27
C MET A 19 26.28 37.06 35.10
N ASN A 20 26.92 35.92 35.38
CA ASN A 20 27.10 34.82 34.42
C ASN A 20 26.50 33.56 35.06
N LEU A 21 25.19 33.36 34.90
CA LEU A 21 24.55 32.08 35.14
C LEU A 21 24.52 31.31 33.81
N TRP A 22 25.47 30.39 33.68
CA TRP A 22 25.41 29.27 32.75
C TRP A 22 24.52 28.18 33.36
N GLY A 23 23.55 27.69 32.59
CA GLY A 23 22.67 26.59 33.00
C GLY A 23 21.70 26.24 31.88
N ILE A 24 22.17 25.39 30.96
CA ILE A 24 21.49 24.92 29.74
C ILE A 24 20.18 24.21 30.09
N PRO A 25 19.02 24.53 29.48
CA PRO A 25 17.84 23.70 29.63
C PRO A 25 18.04 22.41 28.81
N LEU A 26 18.04 21.27 29.52
CA LEU A 26 18.03 19.94 28.94
C LEU A 26 16.67 19.74 28.23
N ILE A 27 16.60 20.05 26.94
CA ILE A 27 15.46 19.67 26.10
C ILE A 27 15.54 18.16 25.93
N VAL A 28 14.79 17.43 26.74
CA VAL A 28 14.49 16.02 26.49
C VAL A 28 13.54 15.99 25.31
N LEU A 29 14.10 15.88 24.10
CA LEU A 29 13.35 15.44 22.93
C LEU A 29 12.90 14.00 23.22
N ALA A 30 11.70 13.87 23.78
CA ALA A 30 10.97 12.62 23.75
C ALA A 30 10.77 12.29 22.27
N LEU A 31 11.51 11.29 21.79
CA LEU A 31 11.22 10.58 20.57
C LEU A 31 9.80 10.02 20.72
N ALA A 32 8.81 10.77 20.26
CA ALA A 32 7.58 10.18 19.79
C ALA A 32 8.03 9.23 18.68
N GLY A 33 8.16 7.95 19.02
CA GLY A 33 8.30 6.87 18.06
C GLY A 33 7.09 6.94 17.16
N CYS A 34 7.22 7.66 16.05
CA CYS A 34 6.41 7.41 14.90
C CYS A 34 6.75 5.98 14.48
N ASP A 35 5.99 5.00 14.94
CA ASP A 35 5.75 3.76 14.20
C ASP A 35 4.98 4.09 12.91
N GLN A 36 5.49 5.05 12.14
CA GLN A 36 5.32 5.03 10.71
C GLN A 36 6.21 3.88 10.27
N VAL A 37 5.68 2.66 10.41
CA VAL A 37 5.93 1.61 9.43
C VAL A 37 5.56 2.25 8.11
N LEU A 38 6.54 2.93 7.50
CA LEU A 38 6.49 3.33 6.12
C LEU A 38 6.30 2.00 5.40
N SER A 39 5.07 1.68 5.01
CA SER A 39 4.77 0.52 4.20
C SER A 39 5.68 0.61 2.98
N GLN A 40 6.76 -0.14 3.02
CA GLN A 40 7.75 -0.11 1.96
C GLN A 40 7.09 -0.72 0.73
N GLU A 41 7.30 -0.08 -0.42
CA GLU A 41 6.94 -0.68 -1.70
C GLU A 41 7.67 -2.03 -1.86
N ARG A 42 6.94 -3.03 -2.36
CA ARG A 42 7.45 -4.38 -2.57
C ARG A 42 7.14 -4.80 -4.00
N THR A 43 8.14 -5.37 -4.66
CA THR A 43 7.95 -5.99 -5.97
C THR A 43 7.46 -7.42 -5.81
N VAL A 44 6.36 -7.76 -6.48
CA VAL A 44 5.69 -9.06 -6.40
C VAL A 44 5.39 -9.63 -7.79
N CYS A 45 4.95 -10.89 -7.79
CA CYS A 45 4.22 -11.51 -8.89
C CYS A 45 2.73 -11.61 -8.51
N VAL A 46 1.85 -11.18 -9.40
CA VAL A 46 0.39 -11.25 -9.21
C VAL A 46 -0.20 -12.39 -10.05
N THR A 47 -1.21 -13.06 -9.49
CA THR A 47 -2.02 -14.07 -10.18
C THR A 47 -3.48 -13.92 -9.80
N GLY A 48 -4.39 -14.25 -10.72
CA GLY A 48 -5.83 -14.25 -10.48
C GLY A 48 -6.41 -15.66 -10.36
N TYR A 49 -7.38 -15.82 -9.48
CA TYR A 49 -8.20 -17.01 -9.29
C TYR A 49 -9.66 -16.67 -9.58
N ASN A 50 -10.22 -17.25 -10.62
CA ASN A 50 -11.57 -16.92 -11.09
C ASN A 50 -12.57 -18.02 -10.71
N GLU A 51 -13.59 -17.68 -9.93
CA GLU A 51 -14.71 -18.57 -9.68
C GLU A 51 -15.92 -18.31 -10.60
N TYR A 52 -15.96 -17.19 -11.32
CA TYR A 52 -17.05 -16.93 -12.25
C TYR A 52 -17.11 -18.00 -13.35
N GLU A 53 -18.32 -18.32 -13.80
CA GLU A 53 -18.51 -19.23 -14.94
C GLU A 53 -17.96 -18.62 -16.24
N ARG A 54 -18.18 -17.31 -16.42
CA ARG A 54 -17.55 -16.52 -17.47
C ARG A 54 -16.09 -16.26 -17.10
N LYS A 55 -15.18 -16.42 -18.05
CA LYS A 55 -13.76 -16.14 -17.81
C LYS A 55 -13.50 -14.64 -17.72
N ILE A 56 -12.48 -14.26 -16.96
CA ILE A 56 -11.93 -12.91 -16.93
C ILE A 56 -10.92 -12.78 -18.07
N HIS A 57 -11.08 -11.75 -18.91
CA HIS A 57 -10.18 -11.44 -20.00
C HIS A 57 -8.83 -11.00 -19.44
N GLU A 58 -8.81 -9.94 -18.63
CA GLU A 58 -7.75 -9.65 -17.67
C GLU A 58 -8.23 -8.71 -16.55
N PHE A 59 -7.40 -8.50 -15.53
CA PHE A 59 -7.62 -7.60 -14.40
C PHE A 59 -6.46 -6.63 -14.21
N TRP A 60 -6.74 -5.52 -13.53
CA TRP A 60 -5.82 -4.42 -13.25
C TRP A 60 -5.99 -3.96 -11.79
N LEU A 61 -4.94 -4.15 -10.98
CA LEU A 61 -4.85 -3.74 -9.58
C LEU A 61 -3.99 -2.48 -9.46
N ASP A 62 -4.54 -1.41 -8.88
CA ASP A 62 -3.90 -0.09 -8.76
C ASP A 62 -3.58 0.57 -10.12
N SER A 63 -4.49 0.44 -11.10
CA SER A 63 -4.32 1.01 -12.46
C SER A 63 -4.19 2.54 -12.45
N GLU A 64 -4.88 3.21 -11.53
CA GLU A 64 -4.85 4.67 -11.35
C GLU A 64 -3.50 5.16 -10.79
N GLY A 65 -2.78 4.31 -10.05
CA GLY A 65 -1.52 4.66 -9.37
C GLY A 65 -0.27 4.61 -10.24
N LYS A 66 -0.35 4.23 -11.54
CA LYS A 66 0.79 3.94 -12.44
C LYS A 66 1.72 2.80 -11.98
N SER A 67 1.48 2.22 -10.81
CA SER A 67 2.08 1.00 -10.24
C SER A 67 1.30 -0.28 -10.63
N GLY A 68 0.34 -0.14 -11.55
CA GLY A 68 -0.70 -1.14 -11.82
C GLY A 68 -0.17 -2.55 -12.06
N CYS A 69 -0.59 -3.50 -11.22
CA CYS A 69 -0.38 -4.92 -11.45
C CYS A 69 -1.49 -5.42 -12.37
N PHE A 70 -1.15 -6.07 -13.48
CA PHE A 70 -2.15 -6.57 -14.41
C PHE A 70 -1.90 -8.03 -14.74
N GLY A 71 -2.95 -8.79 -15.03
CA GLY A 71 -2.82 -10.18 -15.42
C GLY A 71 -4.14 -10.81 -15.80
N ASN A 72 -4.05 -12.04 -16.32
CA ASN A 72 -5.16 -12.76 -16.94
C ASN A 72 -5.25 -14.16 -16.29
N PRO A 73 -6.32 -14.46 -15.51
CA PRO A 73 -6.45 -15.76 -14.84
C PRO A 73 -6.35 -16.89 -15.86
N PRO A 74 -5.70 -18.03 -15.56
CA PRO A 74 -5.45 -19.07 -16.55
C PRO A 74 -6.77 -19.61 -17.13
N GLY A 75 -6.93 -19.45 -18.44
CA GLY A 75 -8.04 -19.99 -19.20
C GLY A 75 -8.02 -21.52 -19.23
N ARG A 76 -9.07 -22.17 -18.74
CA ARG A 76 -9.18 -23.65 -18.67
C ARG A 76 -9.80 -24.34 -19.90
N GLU A 77 -10.11 -23.65 -21.00
CA GLU A 77 -10.89 -24.22 -22.12
C GLU A 77 -10.34 -23.79 -23.48
N LYS A 78 -10.49 -24.65 -24.50
CA LYS A 78 -9.79 -24.60 -25.80
C LYS A 78 -10.49 -23.75 -26.87
N GLU A 79 -11.79 -23.44 -26.68
CA GLU A 79 -12.62 -22.73 -27.66
C GLU A 79 -12.78 -21.22 -27.40
N GLN A 80 -12.02 -20.63 -26.48
CA GLN A 80 -12.15 -19.20 -26.16
C GLN A 80 -11.09 -18.37 -26.88
N LEU A 81 -11.51 -17.46 -27.75
CA LEU A 81 -10.59 -16.60 -28.51
C LEU A 81 -10.09 -15.40 -27.71
N PHE A 82 -10.78 -15.06 -26.61
CA PHE A 82 -10.32 -14.12 -25.60
C PHE A 82 -10.27 -14.82 -24.24
N GLY A 83 -9.16 -14.63 -23.52
CA GLY A 83 -8.88 -15.30 -22.25
C GLY A 83 -7.46 -15.80 -22.24
N GLY A 84 -6.60 -15.06 -21.55
CA GLY A 84 -5.23 -15.49 -21.29
C GLY A 84 -5.18 -16.54 -20.17
N GLY A 85 -4.00 -16.91 -19.67
CA GLY A 85 -2.75 -16.84 -20.40
C GLY A 85 -1.50 -16.49 -19.61
N GLY A 86 -1.57 -16.22 -18.30
CA GLY A 86 -0.38 -16.03 -17.48
C GLY A 86 -0.61 -16.44 -16.03
N LYS A 87 0.05 -17.50 -15.56
CA LYS A 87 0.00 -17.85 -14.12
C LYS A 87 0.71 -16.80 -13.24
N PHE A 88 1.57 -15.97 -13.83
CA PHE A 88 2.17 -14.82 -13.16
C PHE A 88 2.23 -13.62 -14.10
N SER A 89 1.95 -12.45 -13.55
CA SER A 89 2.55 -11.19 -13.99
C SER A 89 3.52 -10.74 -12.90
N CYS A 90 4.79 -10.54 -13.22
CA CYS A 90 5.85 -10.26 -12.24
C CYS A 90 6.46 -8.88 -12.44
N GLY A 91 7.05 -8.32 -11.38
CA GLY A 91 7.68 -7.01 -11.42
C GLY A 91 6.72 -5.88 -11.01
N CYS A 92 5.56 -6.23 -10.47
CA CYS A 92 4.54 -5.29 -10.05
C CYS A 92 4.91 -4.73 -8.67
N THR A 93 4.69 -3.45 -8.43
CA THR A 93 4.99 -2.81 -7.14
C THR A 93 3.72 -2.58 -6.35
N VAL A 94 3.68 -3.09 -5.11
CA VAL A 94 2.54 -2.93 -4.18
C VAL A 94 3.01 -2.38 -2.85
N THR A 95 2.09 -1.76 -2.12
CA THR A 95 2.34 -1.19 -0.78
C THR A 95 1.41 -1.87 0.23
N PRO A 96 1.95 -2.62 1.23
CA PRO A 96 1.12 -3.22 2.29
C PRO A 96 0.21 -2.20 2.96
N GLY A 97 -1.04 -2.57 3.24
CA GLY A 97 -2.04 -1.72 3.88
C GLY A 97 -2.64 -0.62 2.97
N LYS A 98 -2.12 -0.41 1.75
CA LYS A 98 -2.68 0.58 0.82
C LYS A 98 -4.03 0.10 0.28
N LYS A 99 -5.03 0.98 0.29
CA LYS A 99 -6.31 0.77 -0.40
C LYS A 99 -6.15 1.16 -1.87
N VAL A 100 -6.45 0.25 -2.78
CA VAL A 100 -6.27 0.42 -4.24
C VAL A 100 -7.50 -0.05 -5.01
N SER A 101 -7.66 0.44 -6.24
CA SER A 101 -8.70 -0.05 -7.13
C SER A 101 -8.33 -1.42 -7.70
N LEU A 102 -9.30 -2.32 -7.80
CA LEU A 102 -9.21 -3.57 -8.55
C LEU A 102 -10.27 -3.52 -9.62
N GLN A 103 -9.86 -3.67 -10.87
CA GLN A 103 -10.73 -3.65 -12.05
C GLN A 103 -10.54 -4.95 -12.83
N TRP A 104 -11.59 -5.47 -13.43
CA TRP A 104 -11.47 -6.61 -14.34
C TRP A 104 -12.54 -6.58 -15.41
N GLU A 105 -12.19 -7.17 -16.55
CA GLU A 105 -13.07 -7.28 -17.71
C GLU A 105 -13.36 -8.76 -17.98
N MET A 106 -14.62 -9.07 -18.26
CA MET A 106 -15.04 -10.43 -18.60
C MET A 106 -14.83 -10.70 -20.08
N VAL A 107 -14.52 -11.95 -20.42
CA VAL A 107 -14.36 -12.40 -21.81
C VAL A 107 -15.63 -12.16 -22.60
N GLN A 108 -15.51 -11.47 -23.73
CA GLN A 108 -16.60 -11.27 -24.67
C GLN A 108 -16.78 -12.50 -25.60
N THR A 109 -18.02 -12.85 -25.89
CA THR A 109 -18.37 -13.86 -26.92
C THR A 109 -18.27 -13.25 -28.32
N TRP A 110 -18.09 -14.08 -29.37
CA TRP A 110 -18.10 -13.57 -30.75
C TRP A 110 -19.40 -12.82 -31.08
N ASP A 111 -20.55 -13.37 -30.70
CA ASP A 111 -21.84 -12.74 -30.96
C ASP A 111 -21.97 -11.35 -30.30
N GLU A 112 -21.46 -11.17 -29.08
CA GLU A 112 -21.43 -9.86 -28.41
C GLU A 112 -20.50 -8.89 -29.15
N TYR A 113 -19.33 -9.37 -29.57
CA TYR A 113 -18.37 -8.56 -30.33
C TYR A 113 -18.93 -8.13 -31.69
N GLU A 114 -19.53 -9.05 -32.45
CA GLU A 114 -20.13 -8.77 -33.77
C GLU A 114 -21.29 -7.76 -33.68
N LYS A 115 -22.02 -7.77 -32.56
CA LYS A 115 -23.09 -6.79 -32.27
C LYS A 115 -22.56 -5.45 -31.76
N GLY A 116 -21.24 -5.30 -31.60
CA GLY A 116 -20.62 -4.10 -31.03
C GLY A 116 -21.01 -3.85 -29.57
N ALA A 117 -21.31 -4.91 -28.81
CA ALA A 117 -21.55 -4.78 -27.38
C ALA A 117 -20.25 -4.38 -26.68
N GLU A 118 -20.37 -3.63 -25.58
CA GLU A 118 -19.22 -3.35 -24.71
C GLU A 118 -18.88 -4.58 -23.86
N PRO A 119 -17.59 -4.84 -23.57
CA PRO A 119 -17.20 -5.83 -22.58
C PRO A 119 -17.78 -5.52 -21.19
N GLU A 120 -18.17 -6.57 -20.48
CA GLU A 120 -18.61 -6.46 -19.09
C GLU A 120 -17.42 -6.12 -18.19
N ARG A 121 -17.49 -4.99 -17.49
CA ARG A 121 -16.42 -4.48 -16.64
C ARG A 121 -16.89 -4.36 -15.20
N HIS A 122 -16.02 -4.71 -14.29
CA HIS A 122 -16.24 -4.57 -12.85
C HIS A 122 -15.12 -3.79 -12.22
N SER A 123 -15.43 -3.11 -11.12
CA SER A 123 -14.45 -2.45 -10.28
C SER A 123 -14.85 -2.52 -8.81
N THR A 124 -13.84 -2.59 -7.95
CA THR A 124 -14.01 -2.52 -6.50
C THR A 124 -12.75 -1.93 -5.88
N TRP A 125 -12.80 -1.69 -4.56
CA TRP A 125 -11.65 -1.28 -3.78
C TRP A 125 -11.21 -2.42 -2.87
N VAL A 126 -9.91 -2.70 -2.86
CA VAL A 126 -9.28 -3.71 -2.01
C VAL A 126 -8.16 -3.09 -1.19
N THR A 127 -7.85 -3.68 -0.06
CA THR A 127 -6.67 -3.32 0.74
C THR A 127 -5.59 -4.36 0.48
N ILE A 128 -4.40 -3.92 0.09
CA ILE A 128 -3.24 -4.82 -0.01
C ILE A 128 -2.96 -5.39 1.38
N PRO A 129 -2.95 -6.73 1.57
CA PRO A 129 -2.72 -7.33 2.87
C PRO A 129 -1.26 -7.13 3.30
N GLU A 130 -0.97 -7.42 4.57
CA GLU A 130 0.42 -7.60 4.97
C GLU A 130 1.00 -8.88 4.34
N PRO A 131 2.29 -8.89 3.98
CA PRO A 131 2.94 -10.11 3.53
C PRO A 131 3.00 -11.14 4.67
N GLU A 132 2.81 -12.42 4.36
CA GLU A 132 2.95 -13.51 5.34
C GLU A 132 4.35 -13.57 5.97
N SER A 133 5.38 -13.17 5.22
CA SER A 133 6.76 -13.07 5.70
C SER A 133 7.60 -12.09 4.89
N SER A 134 8.86 -11.90 5.28
CA SER A 134 9.81 -11.10 4.50
C SER A 134 10.10 -11.67 3.11
N ASN A 135 9.81 -12.95 2.87
CA ASN A 135 10.02 -13.65 1.59
C ASN A 135 8.78 -13.63 0.68
N SER A 136 7.66 -13.05 1.12
CA SER A 136 6.42 -13.08 0.36
C SER A 136 6.57 -12.35 -0.96
N ARG A 137 6.42 -13.09 -2.06
CA ARG A 137 6.66 -12.60 -3.42
C ARG A 137 5.47 -12.80 -4.36
N TYR A 138 4.41 -13.43 -3.88
CA TYR A 138 3.21 -13.72 -4.68
C TYR A 138 1.98 -13.09 -4.08
N LEU A 139 1.30 -12.23 -4.83
CA LEU A 139 0.01 -11.67 -4.45
C LEU A 139 -1.08 -12.33 -5.30
N ARG A 140 -1.96 -13.08 -4.64
CA ARG A 140 -3.09 -13.76 -5.26
C ARG A 140 -4.33 -12.89 -5.14
N VAL A 141 -5.01 -12.67 -6.26
CA VAL A 141 -6.29 -12.00 -6.35
C VAL A 141 -7.36 -13.06 -6.58
N TYR A 142 -8.37 -13.13 -5.72
CA TYR A 142 -9.49 -14.04 -5.89
C TYR A 142 -10.70 -13.27 -6.39
N PHE A 143 -11.43 -13.86 -7.34
CA PHE A 143 -12.67 -13.33 -7.89
C PHE A 143 -13.78 -14.33 -7.57
N MET A 144 -14.43 -14.15 -6.42
CA MET A 144 -15.36 -15.13 -5.85
C MET A 144 -16.77 -14.98 -6.43
N LYS A 145 -17.54 -16.08 -6.47
CA LYS A 145 -18.94 -16.06 -6.95
C LYS A 145 -19.88 -15.21 -6.10
N ASP A 146 -19.57 -15.02 -4.82
CA ASP A 146 -20.33 -14.15 -3.91
C ASP A 146 -20.04 -12.65 -4.11
N GLY A 147 -19.16 -12.30 -5.05
CA GLY A 147 -18.76 -10.94 -5.36
C GLY A 147 -17.61 -10.40 -4.50
N SER A 148 -17.10 -11.18 -3.55
CA SER A 148 -15.91 -10.81 -2.77
C SER A 148 -14.63 -10.97 -3.59
N THR A 149 -13.63 -10.14 -3.29
CA THR A 149 -12.32 -10.19 -3.94
C THR A 149 -11.17 -10.18 -2.94
N PRO A 150 -11.02 -11.24 -2.12
CA PRO A 150 -9.94 -11.29 -1.14
C PRO A 150 -8.58 -11.38 -1.83
N LEU A 151 -7.58 -10.82 -1.16
CA LEU A 151 -6.18 -10.88 -1.55
C LEU A 151 -5.41 -11.77 -0.57
N GLN A 152 -4.44 -12.52 -1.07
CA GLN A 152 -3.53 -13.33 -0.24
C GLN A 152 -2.09 -13.09 -0.69
N TRP A 153 -1.18 -12.76 0.23
CA TRP A 153 0.22 -12.49 -0.09
C TRP A 153 1.14 -13.55 0.51
N VAL A 154 1.61 -14.46 -0.34
CA VAL A 154 2.28 -15.70 0.06
C VAL A 154 3.75 -15.76 -0.37
N ASP A 155 4.50 -16.60 0.33
CA ASP A 155 5.91 -16.91 0.03
C ASP A 155 6.05 -17.84 -1.18
N ASP A 156 5.20 -18.87 -1.24
CA ASP A 156 5.29 -19.96 -2.21
C ASP A 156 3.92 -20.24 -2.84
N MET A 157 3.91 -20.56 -4.14
CA MET A 157 2.67 -20.83 -4.86
C MET A 157 2.02 -22.18 -4.54
N GLY A 158 2.72 -23.06 -3.82
CA GLY A 158 2.17 -24.25 -3.18
C GLY A 158 1.54 -23.98 -1.81
N ALA A 159 1.60 -22.76 -1.28
CA ALA A 159 0.87 -22.39 -0.06
C ALA A 159 -0.66 -22.59 -0.26
N PRO A 160 -1.40 -23.01 0.78
CA PRO A 160 -2.84 -23.23 0.68
C PRO A 160 -3.58 -22.05 0.06
N GLU A 161 -4.47 -22.35 -0.88
CA GLU A 161 -5.35 -21.37 -1.50
C GLU A 161 -6.56 -21.12 -0.60
N LEU A 162 -7.17 -19.94 -0.71
CA LEU A 162 -8.44 -19.67 -0.03
C LEU A 162 -9.50 -20.67 -0.51
N PRO A 163 -10.36 -21.17 0.40
CA PRO A 163 -11.44 -22.05 0.01
C PRO A 163 -12.40 -21.32 -0.93
N PRO A 164 -13.08 -22.04 -1.83
CA PRO A 164 -14.03 -21.42 -2.71
C PRO A 164 -15.19 -20.82 -1.94
N SER A 165 -15.85 -19.80 -2.50
CA SER A 165 -17.05 -19.26 -1.88
C SER A 165 -18.09 -20.38 -1.74
N SER A 166 -18.54 -20.64 -0.50
CA SER A 166 -19.62 -21.60 -0.28
C SER A 166 -20.83 -21.10 -1.07
N LYS A 167 -21.46 -21.96 -1.89
CA LYS A 167 -22.78 -21.64 -2.44
C LYS A 167 -23.66 -21.26 -1.25
N GLY A 168 -23.94 -19.96 -1.08
CA GLY A 168 -25.07 -19.56 -0.28
C GLY A 168 -26.27 -20.26 -0.90
N GLU A 169 -26.78 -21.28 -0.23
CA GLU A 169 -28.14 -21.72 -0.45
C GLU A 169 -29.00 -20.47 -0.23
N ARG A 170 -29.38 -19.83 -1.34
CA ARG A 170 -30.56 -18.96 -1.34
C ARG A 170 -31.71 -19.88 -0.95
N LYS A 171 -32.08 -19.85 0.34
CA LYS A 171 -33.41 -20.26 0.78
C LYS A 171 -34.46 -19.37 0.16
#